data_AF-A0AAN8JF34-F1
#
_entry.id   AF-A0AAN8JF34-F1
#
_cell.length_a   1.000
_cell.length_b   1.000
_cell.length_c   1.000
_cell.angle_alpha   90.00
_cell.angle_beta   90.00
_cell.angle_gamma   90.00
#
_symmetry.space_group_name_H-M   'P 1'
#
loop_
_entity.id
_entity.type
_entity.pdbx_description
1 polymer ?
#
loop_
_entity_poly.entity_id
_entity_poly.type
_entity_poly.pdbx_seq_one_letter_code
_entity_poly.pdbx_strand_id
1 'polypeptide(L)'
;MVIPGRRSVTVDSIYVDVTVKDKCELPGYTAYIGGLFCIKVVEQPPFDWMTSNTTCNQDGGHLLTMKSVVLDVKKYVLATISLLGISYWIGGDDLDVEGAWKWSDGSPIISDAWSQGNSSNGGDCLTLHNLAFKDAECSSILPTICEQSTVFSI
;
A
#
# COMPACT_ATOMS: atom_id res chain seq x y z
N MET A 1 -20.97 1.75 -28.16
CA MET A 1 -21.47 1.90 -26.78
C MET A 1 -20.34 2.52 -25.97
N VAL A 2 -20.46 3.80 -25.60
CA VAL A 2 -19.46 4.50 -24.78
C VAL A 2 -19.74 4.13 -23.32
N ILE A 3 -18.84 3.38 -22.69
CA ILE A 3 -18.93 3.08 -21.26
C ILE A 3 -18.30 4.27 -20.52
N PRO A 4 -19.02 4.95 -19.62
CA PRO A 4 -18.46 6.04 -18.82
C PRO A 4 -17.19 5.58 -18.08
N GLY A 5 -16.10 6.34 -18.15
CA GLY A 5 -14.82 6.03 -17.47
C GLY A 5 -13.77 5.28 -18.30
N ARG A 6 -14.08 4.86 -19.53
CA ARG A 6 -13.13 4.18 -20.42
C ARG A 6 -12.30 5.21 -21.22
N ARG A 7 -10.98 5.21 -21.08
CA ARG A 7 -10.07 6.00 -21.94
C ARG A 7 -9.24 5.05 -22.80
N SER A 8 -9.31 5.21 -24.11
CA SER A 8 -8.46 4.46 -25.04
C SER A 8 -7.18 5.27 -25.27
N VAL A 9 -6.02 4.66 -25.00
CA VAL A 9 -4.71 5.24 -25.30
C VAL A 9 -4.09 4.42 -26.42
N THR A 10 -3.51 5.08 -27.40
CA THR A 10 -2.75 4.44 -28.48
C THR A 10 -1.27 4.39 -28.12
N VAL A 11 -0.73 3.18 -27.98
CA VAL A 11 0.71 2.92 -27.97
C VAL A 11 0.98 1.91 -29.08
N ASP A 12 1.84 2.27 -30.03
CA ASP A 12 2.33 1.39 -31.11
C ASP A 12 1.24 0.61 -31.89
N SER A 13 0.10 1.26 -32.18
CA SER A 13 -1.04 0.67 -32.93
C SER A 13 -1.83 -0.42 -32.19
N ILE A 14 -1.60 -0.59 -30.89
CA ILE A 14 -2.38 -1.47 -30.02
C ILE A 14 -3.37 -0.61 -29.23
N TYR A 15 -4.65 -1.00 -29.24
CA TYR A 15 -5.68 -0.37 -28.41
C TYR A 15 -5.57 -0.95 -27.00
N VAL A 16 -5.10 -0.15 -26.04
CA VAL A 16 -5.17 -0.51 -24.62
C VAL A 16 -6.36 0.21 -24.01
N ASP A 17 -7.33 -0.56 -23.52
CA ASP A 17 -8.47 -0.05 -22.78
C ASP A 17 -8.06 0.26 -21.34
N VAL A 18 -7.50 1.44 -21.08
CA VAL A 18 -7.22 1.86 -19.70
C VAL A 18 -8.53 2.33 -19.06
N THR A 19 -9.12 1.47 -18.24
CA THR A 19 -10.26 1.85 -17.40
C THR A 19 -9.74 2.37 -16.08
N VAL A 20 -9.59 3.69 -15.96
CA VAL A 20 -9.32 4.33 -14.67
C VAL A 20 -10.64 4.39 -13.92
N LYS A 21 -10.74 3.67 -12.81
CA LYS A 21 -11.94 3.70 -11.98
C LYS A 21 -11.91 4.95 -11.11
N ASP A 22 -12.82 5.89 -11.36
CA ASP A 22 -12.90 7.17 -10.63
C ASP A 22 -13.29 7.02 -9.13
N LYS A 23 -13.57 5.80 -8.68
CA LYS A 23 -14.05 5.45 -7.33
C LYS A 23 -13.45 4.11 -6.88
N CYS A 24 -13.32 3.95 -5.56
CA CYS A 24 -13.02 2.64 -4.97
C CYS A 24 -14.21 1.71 -5.11
N GLU A 25 -13.95 0.46 -5.46
CA GLU A 25 -14.99 -0.55 -5.61
C GLU A 25 -15.25 -1.31 -4.31
N LEU A 26 -14.25 -1.32 -3.42
CA LEU A 26 -14.28 -2.09 -2.20
C LEU A 26 -14.91 -1.29 -1.05
N PRO A 27 -15.80 -1.90 -0.24
CA PRO A 27 -16.39 -1.24 0.92
C PRO A 27 -15.33 -0.75 1.92
N GLY A 28 -15.51 0.47 2.41
CA GLY A 28 -14.62 1.08 3.41
C GLY A 28 -13.33 1.67 2.88
N TYR A 29 -13.08 1.61 1.56
CA TYR A 29 -11.96 2.30 0.93
C TYR A 29 -12.33 3.72 0.52
N THR A 30 -11.42 4.66 0.79
CA THR A 30 -11.54 6.06 0.37
C THR A 30 -10.68 6.32 -0.86
N ALA A 31 -11.26 6.93 -1.88
CA ALA A 31 -10.59 7.22 -3.15
C ALA A 31 -9.75 8.49 -3.04
N TYR A 32 -8.52 8.44 -3.56
CA TYR A 32 -7.63 9.58 -3.67
C TYR A 32 -7.19 9.76 -5.12
N ILE A 33 -7.01 11.03 -5.53
CA ILE A 33 -6.59 11.41 -6.90
C ILE A 33 -7.50 10.77 -7.96
N GLY A 34 -8.80 11.05 -7.87
CA GLY A 34 -9.77 10.52 -8.84
C GLY A 34 -9.77 8.99 -8.91
N GLY A 35 -9.56 8.33 -7.77
CA GLY A 35 -9.55 6.87 -7.67
C GLY A 35 -8.24 6.21 -8.01
N LEU A 36 -7.15 6.93 -8.36
CA LEU A 36 -5.85 6.34 -8.71
C LEU A 36 -5.29 5.38 -7.64
N PHE A 37 -5.59 5.65 -6.37
CA PHE A 37 -5.39 4.70 -5.29
C PHE A 37 -6.48 4.87 -4.24
N CYS A 38 -6.70 3.79 -3.50
CA CYS A 38 -7.77 3.66 -2.54
C CYS A 38 -7.19 3.18 -1.22
N ILE A 39 -7.52 3.82 -0.09
CA ILE A 39 -6.97 3.46 1.22
C ILE A 39 -8.11 3.12 2.18
N LYS A 40 -7.90 2.06 2.97
CA LYS A 40 -8.72 1.70 4.13
C LYS A 40 -7.81 1.50 5.34
N VAL A 41 -8.08 2.21 6.42
CA VAL A 41 -7.38 2.02 7.70
C VAL A 41 -8.22 1.07 8.56
N VAL A 42 -7.59 -0.02 9.01
CA VAL A 42 -8.18 -1.03 9.88
C VAL A 42 -7.55 -0.89 11.25
N GLU A 43 -8.20 -0.14 12.14
CA GLU A 43 -7.68 0.12 13.48
C GLU A 43 -8.04 -0.99 14.49
N GLN A 44 -9.22 -1.61 14.33
CA GLN A 44 -9.74 -2.60 15.26
C GLN A 44 -10.45 -3.75 14.51
N PRO A 45 -10.19 -5.02 14.90
CA PRO A 45 -9.09 -5.43 15.76
C PRO A 45 -7.73 -5.18 15.06
N PRO A 46 -6.66 -4.85 15.80
CA PRO A 46 -5.30 -4.94 15.27
C PRO A 46 -4.87 -6.40 15.14
N PHE A 47 -3.90 -6.67 14.26
CA PHE A 47 -3.47 -8.03 13.95
C PHE A 47 -1.94 -8.12 13.79
N ASP A 48 -1.42 -9.35 13.76
CA ASP A 48 -0.07 -9.63 13.26
C ASP A 48 0.03 -9.36 11.74
N TRP A 49 1.24 -9.23 11.22
CA TRP A 49 1.46 -8.84 9.83
C TRP A 49 0.86 -9.83 8.83
N MET A 50 0.91 -11.13 9.10
CA MET A 50 0.40 -12.16 8.19
C MET A 50 -1.13 -12.12 8.11
N THR A 51 -1.78 -11.95 9.26
CA THR A 51 -3.23 -11.78 9.37
C THR A 51 -3.67 -10.46 8.72
N SER A 52 -2.91 -9.38 8.89
CA SER A 52 -3.12 -8.10 8.22
C SER A 52 -3.03 -8.22 6.70
N ASN A 53 -2.00 -8.90 6.20
CA ASN A 53 -1.84 -9.18 4.78
C ASN A 53 -3.03 -9.97 4.24
N THR A 54 -3.40 -11.05 4.94
CA THR A 54 -4.55 -11.88 4.56
C THR A 54 -5.85 -11.08 4.56
N THR A 55 -6.07 -10.20 5.53
CA THR A 55 -7.27 -9.36 5.63
C THR A 55 -7.39 -8.42 4.44
N CYS A 56 -6.32 -7.70 4.08
CA CYS A 56 -6.36 -6.82 2.91
C CYS A 56 -6.57 -7.60 1.60
N ASN A 57 -5.95 -8.79 1.46
CA ASN A 57 -6.14 -9.65 0.29
C ASN A 57 -7.57 -10.22 0.18
N GLN A 58 -8.17 -10.63 1.30
CA GLN A 58 -9.56 -11.10 1.34
C GLN A 58 -10.56 -9.99 0.99
N ASP A 59 -10.24 -8.75 1.32
CA ASP A 59 -11.01 -7.58 0.89
C ASP A 59 -10.84 -7.28 -0.61
N GLY A 60 -9.94 -7.96 -1.34
CA GLY A 60 -9.63 -7.70 -2.75
C GLY A 60 -8.62 -6.58 -2.98
N GLY A 61 -7.95 -6.12 -1.91
CA GLY A 61 -6.82 -5.19 -1.95
C GLY A 61 -5.51 -5.88 -1.58
N HIS A 62 -4.57 -5.10 -1.06
CA HIS A 62 -3.31 -5.58 -0.50
C HIS A 62 -2.86 -4.62 0.62
N LEU A 63 -1.83 -4.96 1.39
CA LEU A 63 -1.25 -3.99 2.33
C LEU A 63 -0.70 -2.77 1.57
N LEU A 64 -0.75 -1.59 2.20
CA LEU A 64 -0.29 -0.34 1.59
C LEU A 64 1.12 -0.46 1.04
N THR A 65 1.30 -0.02 -0.20
CA THR A 65 2.62 0.13 -0.82
C THR A 65 2.94 1.60 -1.04
N MET A 66 4.19 2.00 -0.82
CA MET A 66 4.63 3.39 -0.95
C MET A 66 5.50 3.56 -2.20
N LYS A 67 4.86 3.42 -3.37
CA LYS A 67 5.51 3.45 -4.70
C LYS A 67 5.44 4.82 -5.38
N SER A 68 6.42 5.07 -6.26
CA SER A 68 6.86 6.38 -6.79
C SER A 68 5.77 7.29 -7.39
N VAL A 69 4.93 6.81 -8.31
CA VAL A 69 4.06 7.70 -9.11
C VAL A 69 3.05 8.51 -8.28
N VAL A 70 2.76 8.08 -7.05
CA VAL A 70 1.82 8.76 -6.12
C VAL A 70 2.41 8.93 -4.73
N LEU A 71 3.73 8.75 -4.56
CA LEU A 71 4.36 8.69 -3.24
C LEU A 71 4.12 9.96 -2.41
N ASP A 72 4.33 11.14 -3.00
CA ASP A 72 4.20 12.42 -2.28
C ASP A 72 2.74 12.69 -1.88
N VAL A 73 1.80 12.33 -2.75
CA VAL A 73 0.37 12.45 -2.43
C VAL A 73 -0.02 11.46 -1.33
N LYS A 74 0.43 10.20 -1.39
CA LYS A 74 0.19 9.22 -0.33
C LYS A 74 0.73 9.73 1.00
N LYS A 75 1.96 10.26 1.04
CA LYS A 75 2.53 10.87 2.25
C LYS A 75 1.65 11.99 2.79
N TYR A 76 1.18 12.90 1.94
CA TYR A 76 0.27 13.97 2.34
C TYR A 76 -1.04 13.43 2.91
N VAL A 77 -1.69 12.49 2.22
CA VAL A 77 -2.93 11.85 2.68
C VAL A 77 -2.74 11.17 4.04
N LEU A 78 -1.69 10.36 4.19
CA LEU A 78 -1.39 9.65 5.42
C LEU A 78 -1.10 10.61 6.60
N ALA A 79 -0.46 11.76 6.33
CA ALA A 79 -0.30 12.82 7.32
C ALA A 79 -1.65 13.41 7.76
N THR A 80 -2.59 13.64 6.83
CA THR A 80 -3.91 14.20 7.13
C THR A 80 -4.83 13.25 7.88
N ILE A 81 -4.63 11.93 7.76
CA ILE A 81 -5.36 10.91 8.52
C ILE A 81 -4.86 10.83 9.99
N SER A 82 -3.87 11.66 10.37
CA SER A 82 -3.30 11.72 11.72
C SER A 82 -2.68 10.39 12.19
N LEU A 83 -2.06 9.65 11.27
CA LEU A 83 -1.28 8.44 11.55
C LEU A 83 0.04 8.73 12.31
N LEU A 84 0.15 9.92 12.92
CA LEU A 84 1.34 10.35 13.67
C LEU A 84 1.32 9.73 15.06
N GLY A 85 2.47 9.22 15.49
CA GLY A 85 2.66 8.59 16.81
C GLY A 85 2.20 7.14 16.91
N ILE A 86 1.57 6.57 15.87
CA ILE A 86 1.13 5.18 15.82
C ILE A 86 1.84 4.46 14.67
N SER A 87 2.24 3.22 14.90
CA SER A 87 2.80 2.35 13.85
C SER A 87 1.70 1.52 13.19
N TYR A 88 1.70 1.46 11.87
CA TYR A 88 0.75 0.67 11.09
C TYR A 88 1.47 -0.36 10.24
N TRP A 89 0.86 -1.54 10.08
CA TRP A 89 1.33 -2.51 9.10
C TRP A 89 1.16 -1.99 7.67
N ILE A 90 2.25 -2.11 6.89
CA ILE A 90 2.29 -1.84 5.46
C ILE A 90 2.92 -3.03 4.74
N GLY A 91 2.81 -3.06 3.41
CA GLY A 91 3.03 -4.27 2.62
C GLY A 91 4.49 -4.57 2.34
N GLY A 92 5.42 -4.27 3.23
CA GLY A 92 6.83 -4.61 3.06
C GLY A 92 7.27 -5.75 3.97
N ASP A 93 8.18 -6.58 3.49
CA ASP A 93 8.86 -7.63 4.26
C ASP A 93 10.25 -7.92 3.68
N ASP A 94 11.10 -8.57 4.46
CA ASP A 94 12.37 -9.17 4.03
C ASP A 94 12.53 -10.62 4.53
N LEU A 95 11.38 -11.32 4.72
CA LEU A 95 11.28 -12.70 5.22
C LEU A 95 12.12 -13.73 4.46
N ASP A 96 12.39 -13.49 3.17
CA ASP A 96 13.16 -14.42 2.34
C ASP A 96 14.68 -14.24 2.52
N VAL A 97 15.13 -12.97 2.61
CA VAL A 97 16.54 -12.59 2.62
C VAL A 97 16.67 -11.29 3.41
N GLU A 98 17.23 -11.37 4.61
CA GLU A 98 17.51 -10.24 5.49
C GLU A 98 18.14 -9.06 4.73
N GLY A 99 17.56 -7.88 4.88
CA GLY A 99 18.00 -6.65 4.22
C GLY A 99 17.55 -6.50 2.77
N ALA A 100 16.96 -7.52 2.15
CA ALA A 100 16.40 -7.46 0.79
C ALA A 100 14.89 -7.21 0.83
N TRP A 101 14.52 -6.01 1.27
CA TRP A 101 13.13 -5.59 1.42
C TRP A 101 12.37 -5.57 0.10
N LYS A 102 11.18 -6.17 0.11
CA LYS A 102 10.25 -6.22 -1.01
C LYS A 102 8.85 -5.81 -0.56
N TRP A 103 8.08 -5.28 -1.50
CA TRP A 103 6.64 -5.12 -1.33
C TRP A 103 5.96 -6.48 -1.45
N SER A 104 4.73 -6.61 -0.94
CA SER A 104 3.92 -7.83 -0.95
C SER A 104 3.58 -8.35 -2.34
N ASP A 105 3.79 -7.54 -3.38
CA ASP A 105 3.68 -7.94 -4.78
C ASP A 105 5.02 -8.41 -5.40
N GLY A 106 6.06 -8.56 -4.58
CA GLY A 106 7.39 -9.04 -4.96
C GLY A 106 8.32 -7.96 -5.52
N SER A 107 7.85 -6.73 -5.73
CA SER A 107 8.72 -5.65 -6.23
C SER A 107 9.66 -5.13 -5.14
N PRO A 108 10.92 -4.77 -5.46
CA PRO A 108 11.88 -4.34 -4.44
C PRO A 108 11.53 -2.97 -3.83
N ILE A 109 11.85 -2.79 -2.55
CA ILE A 109 11.77 -1.51 -1.85
C ILE A 109 13.07 -0.74 -2.06
N ILE A 110 13.08 0.19 -3.01
CA ILE A 110 14.25 1.02 -3.36
C ILE A 110 14.17 2.43 -2.72
N SER A 111 13.50 2.55 -1.56
CA SER A 111 13.16 3.86 -0.99
C SER A 111 14.12 4.30 0.12
N ASP A 112 14.43 5.59 0.16
CA ASP A 112 15.16 6.24 1.26
C ASP A 112 14.29 6.57 2.48
N ALA A 113 13.03 6.11 2.54
CA ALA A 113 12.07 6.49 3.59
C ALA A 113 12.31 5.78 4.95
N TRP A 114 13.43 5.09 5.13
CA TRP A 114 13.79 4.43 6.37
C TRP A 114 13.97 5.43 7.52
N SER A 115 13.41 5.10 8.69
CA SER A 115 13.76 5.81 9.91
C SER A 115 15.26 5.65 10.19
N GLN A 116 15.93 6.73 10.57
CA GLN A 116 17.38 6.71 10.84
C GLN A 116 17.71 5.60 11.86
N GLY A 117 18.45 4.57 11.42
CA GLY A 117 19.05 3.56 12.28
C GLY A 117 18.27 2.25 12.53
N ASN A 118 17.18 1.96 11.82
CA ASN A 118 16.32 0.77 12.08
C ASN A 118 16.18 -0.19 10.88
N SER A 119 17.29 -0.61 10.28
CA SER A 119 17.27 -1.67 9.25
C SER A 119 17.83 -2.99 9.77
N SER A 120 17.87 -3.22 11.09
CA SER A 120 18.61 -4.37 11.66
C SER A 120 18.21 -4.77 13.09
N ASN A 121 17.01 -4.47 13.57
CA ASN A 121 16.58 -4.90 14.92
C ASN A 121 15.93 -6.30 14.93
N GLY A 122 16.04 -7.06 13.83
CA GLY A 122 15.61 -8.46 13.74
C GLY A 122 14.11 -8.66 13.53
N GLY A 123 13.43 -7.67 12.92
CA GLY A 123 12.03 -7.79 12.52
C GLY A 123 11.87 -7.84 11.01
N ASP A 124 11.21 -8.87 10.51
CA ASP A 124 11.14 -9.11 9.06
C ASP A 124 9.94 -8.42 8.35
N CYS A 125 9.17 -7.62 9.08
CA CYS A 125 7.91 -7.04 8.62
C CYS A 125 7.89 -5.52 8.74
N LEU A 126 7.35 -4.84 7.73
CA LEU A 126 7.45 -3.39 7.59
C LEU A 126 6.27 -2.66 8.24
N THR A 127 6.60 -1.68 9.06
CA THR A 127 5.65 -0.69 9.58
C THR A 127 5.90 0.69 9.01
N LEU A 128 4.83 1.49 8.97
CA LEU A 128 4.89 2.92 8.77
C LEU A 128 4.67 3.64 10.10
N HIS A 129 5.64 4.44 10.53
CA HIS A 129 5.57 5.25 11.74
C HIS A 129 6.03 6.68 11.42
N ASN A 130 5.18 7.69 11.64
CA ASN A 130 5.47 9.09 11.29
C ASN A 130 5.97 9.26 9.84
N LEU A 131 5.35 8.53 8.89
CA LEU A 131 5.71 8.49 7.46
C LEU A 131 7.10 7.89 7.16
N ALA A 132 7.80 7.36 8.17
CA ALA A 132 9.05 6.65 8.02
C ALA A 132 8.84 5.14 8.11
N PHE A 133 9.64 4.39 7.36
CA PHE A 133 9.66 2.94 7.40
C PHE A 133 10.44 2.45 8.62
N LYS A 134 9.93 1.40 9.25
CA LYS A 134 10.56 0.76 10.39
C LYS A 134 10.29 -0.74 10.36
N ASP A 135 11.33 -1.51 10.60
CA ASP A 135 11.23 -2.94 10.89
C ASP A 135 10.43 -3.21 12.17
N ALA A 136 9.74 -4.34 12.21
CA ALA A 136 9.04 -4.82 13.39
C ALA A 136 8.92 -6.35 13.37
N GLU A 137 8.87 -6.95 14.55
CA GLU A 137 8.54 -8.37 14.69
C GLU A 137 7.16 -8.64 14.08
N CYS A 138 7.08 -9.53 13.10
CA CYS A 138 5.84 -9.84 12.37
C CYS A 138 4.67 -10.23 13.27
N SER A 139 4.93 -10.79 14.46
CA SER A 139 3.95 -11.16 15.48
C SER A 139 3.38 -9.98 16.27
N SER A 140 3.91 -8.77 16.09
CA SER A 140 3.41 -7.57 16.75
C SER A 140 1.96 -7.30 16.35
N ILE A 141 1.13 -6.91 17.31
CA ILE A 141 -0.28 -6.65 17.06
C ILE A 141 -0.48 -5.15 16.80
N LEU A 142 -0.66 -4.79 15.53
CA LEU A 142 -0.74 -3.41 15.07
C LEU A 142 -1.95 -3.15 14.17
N PRO A 143 -2.44 -1.91 14.11
CA PRO A 143 -3.42 -1.51 13.11
C PRO A 143 -2.85 -1.61 11.70
N THR A 144 -3.71 -1.73 10.71
CA THR A 144 -3.34 -2.06 9.33
C THR A 144 -3.79 -1.01 8.35
N ILE A 145 -3.02 -0.76 7.30
CA ILE A 145 -3.46 0.07 6.17
C ILE A 145 -3.54 -0.82 4.93
N CYS A 146 -4.75 -0.98 4.41
CA CYS A 146 -4.98 -1.64 3.14
C CYS A 146 -5.02 -0.62 2.01
N GLU A 147 -4.52 -1.03 0.85
CA GLU A 147 -4.56 -0.32 -0.41
C GLU A 147 -5.30 -1.14 -1.47
N GLN A 148 -6.13 -0.48 -2.25
CA GLN A 148 -6.66 -1.00 -3.49
C GLN A 148 -6.03 -0.21 -4.65
N SER A 149 -5.24 -0.90 -5.45
CA SER A 149 -4.77 -0.38 -6.73
C SER A 149 -5.94 -0.39 -7.73
N THR A 150 -6.25 0.75 -8.33
CA THR A 150 -7.27 0.85 -9.39
C THR A 150 -6.67 0.83 -10.80
N VAL A 151 -5.34 0.80 -10.89
CA VAL A 151 -4.60 0.63 -12.13
C VAL A 151 -4.44 -0.85 -12.39
N PHE A 152 -5.37 -1.43 -13.14
CA PHE A 152 -5.19 -2.77 -13.69
C PHE A 152 -4.25 -2.65 -14.91
N SER A 153 -3.09 -3.31 -14.85
CA SER A 153 -2.40 -3.72 -16.06
C SER A 153 -3.27 -4.76 -16.76
N ILE A 154 -3.70 -4.49 -17.98
CA ILE A 154 -4.25 -5.48 -18.90
C ILE A 154 -3.10 -5.98 -19.77
#